data_AF-A0A7F5RDP5-F1
#
_entry.id   AF-A0A7F5RDP5-F1
#
_cell.length_a   1.000
_cell.length_b   1.000
_cell.length_c   1.000
_cell.angle_alpha   90.00
_cell.angle_beta   90.00
_cell.angle_gamma   90.00
#
_symmetry.space_group_name_H-M   'P 1'
#
loop_
_entity.id
_entity.type
_entity.pdbx_description
1 polymer ?
#
loop_
_entity_poly.entity_id
_entity_poly.type
_entity_poly.pdbx_seq_one_letter_code
_entity_poly.pdbx_strand_id
1 'polypeptide(L)'
;MYRLLGGLKDYLKWQDITTDCAVFRLHNIFTTVLLLACSLVITANQFVGNPIQCIVGKGVPTHVVNTFCWISSTFTMPDAFKRQVGKEVAHPGIANDFDDEDAQKYYTYYQWVCFVLFFQGLACYTPKFLWDIWEGGLMKTLVMGLHIGICHEKEKKTKKKILIEYLMQHLKVIFNFHFYQ
;
A
#
# COMPACT_ATOMS: atom_id res chain seq x y z
N MET A 1 0.65 20.08 1.46
CA MET A 1 -0.28 19.05 1.96
C MET A 1 -1.62 19.00 1.21
N TYR A 2 -2.34 20.12 1.03
CA TYR A 2 -3.68 20.11 0.39
C TYR A 2 -3.74 19.63 -1.08
N ARG A 3 -2.67 19.81 -1.88
CA ARG A 3 -2.63 19.31 -3.28
C ARG A 3 -2.60 17.77 -3.38
N LEU A 4 -1.99 17.09 -2.41
CA LEU A 4 -1.97 15.61 -2.34
C LEU A 4 -3.35 15.05 -1.95
N LEU A 5 -4.04 15.71 -1.03
CA LEU A 5 -5.40 15.35 -0.63
C LEU A 5 -6.43 15.57 -1.75
N GLY A 6 -6.20 16.56 -2.63
CA GLY A 6 -7.01 16.79 -3.82
C GLY A 6 -7.01 15.60 -4.78
N GLY A 7 -5.85 15.00 -5.04
CA GLY A 7 -5.74 13.78 -5.86
C GLY A 7 -6.43 12.57 -5.22
N LEU A 8 -6.39 12.47 -3.89
CA LEU A 8 -7.09 11.43 -3.15
C LEU A 8 -8.62 11.53 -3.27
N LYS A 9 -9.16 12.75 -3.34
CA LYS A 9 -10.61 12.98 -3.50
C LYS A 9 -11.13 12.45 -4.83
N ASP A 10 -10.38 12.63 -5.92
CA ASP A 10 -10.76 12.08 -7.22
C ASP A 10 -10.54 10.56 -7.29
N TYR A 11 -9.56 10.04 -6.54
CA TYR A 11 -9.34 8.59 -6.40
C TYR A 11 -10.44 7.88 -5.58
N LEU A 12 -10.98 8.56 -4.55
CA LEU A 12 -12.08 8.05 -3.73
C LEU A 12 -13.48 8.33 -4.30
N LYS A 13 -13.59 9.04 -5.44
CA LYS A 13 -14.90 9.22 -6.08
C LYS A 13 -15.48 7.87 -6.45
N TRP A 14 -16.74 7.67 -6.04
CA TRP A 14 -17.50 6.49 -6.42
C TRP A 14 -17.62 6.45 -7.94
N GLN A 15 -17.07 5.42 -8.57
CA GLN A 15 -17.23 5.25 -10.01
C GLN A 15 -18.67 4.81 -10.31
N ASP A 16 -19.36 5.59 -11.15
CA ASP A 16 -20.75 5.34 -11.59
C ASP A 16 -20.92 4.03 -12.37
N ILE A 17 -19.82 3.50 -12.90
CA ILE A 17 -19.82 2.28 -13.72
C ILE A 17 -19.15 1.18 -12.90
N THR A 18 -19.94 0.26 -12.38
CA THR A 18 -19.46 -0.88 -11.57
C THR A 18 -19.21 -2.10 -12.46
N THR A 19 -17.98 -2.29 -12.89
CA THR A 19 -17.49 -3.54 -13.51
C THR A 19 -17.01 -4.56 -12.49
N ASP A 20 -16.62 -4.09 -11.30
CA ASP A 20 -15.85 -4.87 -10.34
C ASP A 20 -16.66 -5.35 -9.14
N CYS A 21 -16.29 -6.53 -8.62
CA CYS A 21 -16.82 -7.05 -7.36
C CYS A 21 -16.39 -6.17 -6.16
N ALA A 22 -17.21 -6.11 -5.10
CA ALA A 22 -16.93 -5.33 -3.90
C ALA A 22 -15.58 -5.68 -3.26
N VAL A 23 -15.20 -6.96 -3.31
CA VAL A 23 -13.91 -7.45 -2.79
C VAL A 23 -12.73 -6.85 -3.54
N PHE A 24 -12.78 -6.81 -4.88
CA PHE A 24 -11.72 -6.20 -5.70
C PHE A 24 -11.61 -4.71 -5.46
N ARG A 25 -12.75 -4.02 -5.30
CA ARG A 25 -12.77 -2.59 -4.97
C ARG A 25 -12.13 -2.29 -3.62
N LEU A 26 -12.46 -3.09 -2.60
CA LEU A 26 -11.88 -2.94 -1.27
C LEU A 26 -10.36 -3.20 -1.30
N HIS A 27 -9.92 -4.26 -1.96
CA HIS A 27 -8.49 -4.59 -2.04
C HIS A 27 -7.68 -3.55 -2.82
N ASN A 28 -8.12 -3.17 -4.03
CA ASN A 28 -7.31 -2.35 -4.93
C ASN A 28 -7.32 -0.87 -4.57
N ILE A 29 -8.39 -0.37 -3.93
CA ILE A 29 -8.57 1.04 -3.59
C ILE A 29 -8.35 1.26 -2.11
N PHE A 30 -9.16 0.63 -1.26
CA PHE A 30 -9.13 0.91 0.19
C PHE A 30 -7.83 0.41 0.83
N THR A 31 -7.44 -0.84 0.60
CA THR A 31 -6.22 -1.40 1.19
C THR A 31 -4.97 -0.68 0.70
N THR A 32 -4.90 -0.35 -0.61
CA THR A 32 -3.82 0.47 -1.18
C THR A 32 -3.68 1.81 -0.47
N VAL A 33 -4.77 2.57 -0.32
CA VAL A 33 -4.74 3.89 0.34
C VAL A 33 -4.34 3.76 1.81
N LEU A 34 -4.86 2.76 2.51
CA LEU A 34 -4.54 2.50 3.91
C LEU A 34 -3.04 2.19 4.09
N LEU A 35 -2.49 1.27 3.30
CA LEU A 35 -1.08 0.88 3.40
C LEU A 35 -0.14 2.05 3.07
N LEU A 36 -0.46 2.84 2.04
CA LEU A 36 0.33 4.01 1.68
C LEU A 36 0.26 5.10 2.75
N ALA A 37 -0.91 5.32 3.35
CA ALA A 37 -1.06 6.26 4.46
C ALA A 37 -0.24 5.82 5.69
N CYS A 38 -0.29 4.54 6.06
CA CYS A 38 0.52 3.98 7.13
C CYS A 38 2.02 4.12 6.84
N SER A 39 2.45 3.83 5.61
CA SER A 39 3.85 4.01 5.18
C SER A 39 4.30 5.47 5.32
N LEU A 40 3.47 6.44 4.90
CA LEU A 40 3.76 7.87 5.06
C LEU A 40 3.87 8.30 6.53
N VAL A 41 2.95 7.83 7.39
CA VAL A 41 2.96 8.16 8.82
C VAL A 41 4.22 7.59 9.50
N ILE A 42 4.59 6.35 9.19
CA ILE A 42 5.81 5.73 9.74
C ILE A 42 7.03 6.49 9.25
N THR A 43 7.11 6.80 7.95
CA THR A 43 8.20 7.56 7.35
C THR A 43 8.35 8.93 8.02
N ALA A 44 7.24 9.65 8.26
CA ALA A 44 7.28 10.93 8.96
C ALA A 44 7.87 10.80 10.37
N ASN A 45 7.51 9.75 11.12
CA ASN A 45 8.06 9.51 12.45
C ASN A 45 9.55 9.09 12.42
N GLN A 46 9.98 8.35 11.38
CA GLN A 46 11.36 7.89 11.26
C GLN A 46 12.34 8.98 10.82
N PHE A 47 11.92 9.89 9.94
CA PHE A 47 12.79 10.93 9.37
C PHE A 47 12.68 12.29 10.08
N VAL A 48 11.50 12.65 10.61
CA VAL A 48 11.26 13.95 11.26
C VAL A 48 11.16 13.79 12.79
N GLY A 49 10.79 12.60 13.26
CA GLY A 49 10.72 12.27 14.67
C GLY A 49 12.00 11.67 15.23
N ASN A 50 11.96 11.28 16.50
CA ASN A 50 13.01 10.50 17.15
C ASN A 50 12.60 9.01 17.10
N PRO A 51 13.20 8.17 16.24
CA PRO A 51 12.79 6.78 16.10
C PRO A 51 13.10 5.93 17.33
N ILE A 52 14.14 6.31 18.10
CA ILE A 52 14.52 5.68 19.36
C ILE A 52 15.13 6.69 20.32
N GLN A 53 14.94 6.49 21.62
CA GLN A 53 15.58 7.25 22.68
C GLN A 53 16.43 6.30 23.55
N CYS A 54 17.74 6.53 23.56
CA CYS A 54 18.70 5.78 24.37
C CYS A 54 19.00 6.52 25.67
N ILE A 55 19.27 5.75 26.73
CA ILE A 55 19.75 6.28 28.00
C ILE A 55 21.25 6.58 27.83
N VAL A 56 21.66 7.81 28.08
CA VAL A 56 23.04 8.27 27.88
C VAL A 56 23.62 8.82 29.18
N GLY A 57 24.87 8.46 29.49
CA GLY A 57 25.62 9.02 30.61
C GLY A 57 26.01 10.49 30.39
N LYS A 58 26.37 11.20 31.48
CA LYS A 58 26.82 12.60 31.39
C LYS A 58 28.11 12.68 30.56
N GLY A 59 28.09 13.47 29.48
CA GLY A 59 29.30 13.80 28.69
C GLY A 59 29.20 13.50 27.18
N VAL A 60 28.16 12.81 26.71
CA VAL A 60 27.99 12.47 25.27
C VAL A 60 26.71 13.09 24.70
N PRO A 61 26.73 13.68 23.49
CA PRO A 61 25.53 14.22 22.86
C PRO A 61 24.51 13.12 22.54
N THR A 62 23.29 13.28 23.06
CA THR A 62 22.20 12.29 22.97
C THR A 62 21.79 11.96 21.54
N HIS A 63 21.81 12.93 20.63
CA HIS A 63 21.46 12.72 19.22
C HIS A 63 22.36 11.68 18.54
N VAL A 64 23.68 11.76 18.78
CA VAL A 64 24.65 10.84 18.16
C VAL A 64 24.43 9.42 18.66
N VAL A 65 24.19 9.26 19.96
CA VAL A 65 23.92 7.95 20.57
C VAL A 65 22.59 7.38 20.05
N ASN A 66 21.55 8.20 19.93
CA ASN A 66 20.26 7.75 19.37
C ASN A 66 20.40 7.30 17.91
N THR A 67 21.15 8.04 17.08
CA THR A 67 21.44 7.62 15.70
C THR A 67 22.25 6.33 15.65
N PHE A 68 23.26 6.19 16.51
CA PHE A 68 24.04 4.97 16.62
C PHE A 68 23.18 3.78 17.05
N CYS A 69 22.35 3.92 18.09
CA CYS A 69 21.38 2.92 18.54
C CYS A 69 20.34 2.56 17.47
N TRP A 70 20.01 3.50 16.58
CA TRP A 70 19.04 3.26 15.52
C TRP A 70 19.64 2.48 14.34
N ILE A 71 20.90 2.76 13.99
CA ILE A 71 21.60 2.10 12.89
C ILE A 71 22.14 0.74 13.34
N SER A 72 22.74 0.69 14.53
CA SER A 72 23.21 -0.53 15.16
C SER A 72 21.99 -1.27 15.72
N SER A 73 21.57 -2.34 15.03
CA SER A 73 20.39 -3.12 15.40
C SER A 73 20.29 -3.35 16.91
N THR A 74 19.16 -2.99 17.52
CA THR A 74 18.93 -3.25 18.94
C THR A 74 18.69 -4.72 19.19
N PHE A 75 19.37 -5.28 20.19
CA PHE A 75 19.07 -6.60 20.73
C PHE A 75 18.22 -6.49 22.00
N THR A 76 17.38 -7.48 22.23
CA THR A 76 16.73 -7.69 23.54
C THR A 76 17.11 -9.05 24.08
N MET A 77 17.19 -9.15 25.40
CA MET A 77 17.38 -10.43 26.08
C MET A 77 16.02 -10.97 26.56
N PRO A 78 15.53 -12.11 26.05
CA PRO A 78 14.25 -12.69 26.42
C PRO A 78 14.21 -13.10 27.91
N ASP A 79 15.35 -13.49 28.49
CA ASP A 79 15.44 -13.81 29.91
C ASP A 79 15.35 -12.58 30.82
N ALA A 80 15.70 -11.40 30.32
CA ALA A 80 15.60 -10.15 31.06
C ALA A 80 14.14 -9.72 31.30
N PHE A 81 13.16 -10.31 30.61
CA PHE A 81 11.73 -10.06 30.88
C PHE A 81 11.23 -10.75 32.15
N LYS A 82 11.92 -11.79 32.63
CA LYS A 82 11.53 -12.55 33.83
C LYS A 82 12.17 -11.99 35.12
N ARG A 83 13.12 -11.07 34.97
CA ARG A 83 13.93 -10.50 36.07
C ARG A 83 13.25 -9.29 36.71
N GLN A 84 13.54 -9.03 37.98
CA GLN A 84 12.93 -7.89 38.68
C GLN A 84 13.51 -6.55 38.22
N VAL A 85 12.64 -5.68 37.71
CA VAL A 85 12.96 -4.31 37.29
C VAL A 85 13.37 -3.47 38.49
N GLY A 86 14.48 -2.74 38.37
CA GLY A 86 15.03 -1.87 39.41
C GLY A 86 15.98 -2.55 40.40
N LYS A 87 16.13 -3.87 40.33
CA LYS A 87 17.12 -4.63 41.12
C LYS A 87 18.08 -5.43 40.23
N GLU A 88 17.55 -6.21 39.31
CA GLU A 88 18.33 -7.11 38.44
C GLU A 88 18.46 -6.56 37.00
N VAL A 89 17.49 -5.77 36.56
CA VAL A 89 17.46 -5.16 35.22
C VAL A 89 16.99 -3.71 35.29
N ALA A 90 17.53 -2.84 34.44
CA ALA A 90 17.12 -1.44 34.35
C ALA A 90 15.73 -1.27 33.69
N HIS A 91 15.40 -2.17 32.77
CA HIS A 91 14.12 -2.20 32.05
C HIS A 91 13.84 -3.62 31.53
N PRO A 92 12.57 -4.07 31.44
CA PRO A 92 12.24 -5.36 30.83
C PRO A 92 12.87 -5.53 29.45
N GLY A 93 13.51 -6.67 29.22
CA GLY A 93 14.16 -7.01 27.94
C GLY A 93 15.58 -6.43 27.75
N ILE A 94 16.09 -5.64 28.70
CA ILE A 94 17.44 -5.07 28.67
C ILE A 94 18.27 -5.67 29.82
N ALA A 95 19.32 -6.41 29.48
CA ALA A 95 20.30 -6.94 30.43
C ALA A 95 21.72 -6.77 29.89
N ASN A 96 22.69 -6.73 30.80
CA ASN A 96 24.11 -6.76 30.45
C ASN A 96 24.44 -8.09 29.77
N ASP A 97 25.36 -8.05 28.82
CA ASP A 97 25.84 -9.23 28.11
C ASP A 97 26.62 -10.14 29.06
N PHE A 98 26.13 -11.36 29.29
CA PHE A 98 26.77 -12.37 30.13
C PHE A 98 27.41 -13.48 29.28
N ASP A 99 27.91 -13.13 28.09
CA ASP A 99 28.68 -14.01 27.20
C ASP A 99 27.86 -15.20 26.64
N ASP A 100 26.53 -15.05 26.57
CA ASP A 100 25.61 -16.04 26.05
C ASP A 100 25.05 -15.55 24.70
N GLU A 101 25.79 -15.83 23.62
CA GLU A 101 25.50 -15.33 22.26
C GLU A 101 24.09 -15.72 21.78
N ASP A 102 23.56 -16.87 22.22
CA ASP A 102 22.24 -17.37 21.84
C ASP A 102 21.08 -16.69 22.59
N ALA A 103 21.36 -15.91 23.64
CA ALA A 103 20.35 -15.19 24.41
C ALA A 103 19.91 -13.88 23.75
N GLN A 104 20.58 -13.41 22.68
CA GLN A 104 20.31 -12.09 22.09
C GLN A 104 19.36 -12.17 20.90
N LYS A 105 18.21 -11.47 20.98
CA LYS A 105 17.29 -11.33 19.85
C LYS A 105 17.39 -9.95 19.20
N TYR A 106 17.88 -9.92 17.96
CA TYR A 106 18.04 -8.70 17.16
C TYR A 106 16.76 -8.32 16.40
N TYR A 107 16.45 -7.02 16.35
CA TYR A 107 15.28 -6.48 15.63
C TYR A 107 15.67 -5.47 14.53
N THR A 108 16.02 -5.97 13.35
CA THR A 108 16.36 -5.13 12.18
C THR A 108 15.13 -4.70 11.36
N TYR A 109 13.95 -5.26 11.61
CA TYR A 109 12.78 -5.09 10.74
C TYR A 109 12.18 -3.67 10.76
N TYR A 110 12.40 -2.88 11.82
CA TYR A 110 11.88 -1.52 11.94
C TYR A 110 12.40 -0.58 10.85
N GLN A 111 13.60 -0.81 10.34
CA GLN A 111 14.19 -0.01 9.26
C GLN A 111 13.49 -0.27 7.91
N TRP A 112 12.96 -1.48 7.71
CA TRP A 112 12.43 -1.92 6.42
C TRP A 112 10.91 -1.86 6.31
N VAL A 113 10.20 -1.79 7.44
CA VAL A 113 8.73 -1.83 7.49
C VAL A 113 8.08 -0.74 6.61
N CYS A 114 8.65 0.46 6.56
CA CYS A 114 8.13 1.56 5.75
C CYS A 114 8.19 1.25 4.24
N PHE A 115 9.29 0.66 3.78
CA PHE A 115 9.49 0.24 2.40
C PHE A 115 8.59 -0.95 2.03
N VAL A 116 8.48 -1.95 2.91
CA VAL A 116 7.61 -3.11 2.69
C VAL A 116 6.16 -2.66 2.53
N LEU A 117 5.66 -1.79 3.41
CA LEU A 117 4.30 -1.25 3.31
C LEU A 117 4.08 -0.43 2.03
N PHE A 118 5.10 0.34 1.60
CA PHE A 118 5.04 1.10 0.36
C PHE A 118 4.92 0.18 -0.87
N PHE A 119 5.81 -0.81 -0.99
CA PHE A 119 5.78 -1.76 -2.10
C PHE A 119 4.54 -2.65 -2.08
N GLN A 120 4.07 -3.03 -0.89
CA GLN A 120 2.83 -3.78 -0.74
C GLN A 120 1.63 -2.95 -1.20
N GLY A 121 1.57 -1.66 -0.84
CA GLY A 121 0.55 -0.74 -1.35
C GLY A 121 0.58 -0.64 -2.88
N LEU A 122 1.76 -0.51 -3.48
CA LEU A 122 1.91 -0.50 -4.94
C LEU A 122 1.47 -1.81 -5.59
N ALA A 123 1.83 -2.96 -5.02
CA ALA A 123 1.44 -4.26 -5.52
C ALA A 123 -0.09 -4.47 -5.48
N CYS A 124 -0.76 -3.99 -4.43
CA CYS A 124 -2.23 -3.98 -4.35
C CYS A 124 -2.88 -3.05 -5.40
N TYR A 125 -2.19 -2.00 -5.84
CA TYR A 125 -2.68 -1.11 -6.89
C TYR A 125 -2.46 -1.65 -8.31
N THR A 126 -1.38 -2.41 -8.52
CA THR A 126 -1.01 -3.00 -9.81
C THR A 126 -2.16 -3.67 -10.57
N PRO A 127 -2.99 -4.56 -9.98
CA PRO A 127 -4.07 -5.23 -10.71
C PRO A 127 -5.10 -4.24 -11.29
N LYS A 128 -5.46 -3.18 -10.55
CA LYS A 128 -6.36 -2.14 -11.05
C LYS A 128 -5.72 -1.34 -12.17
N PHE A 129 -4.45 -0.95 -12.00
CA PHE A 129 -3.72 -0.21 -13.03
C PHE A 129 -3.58 -1.01 -14.34
N LEU A 130 -3.28 -2.31 -14.26
CA LEU A 130 -3.21 -3.19 -15.42
C LEU A 130 -4.58 -3.35 -16.08
N TRP A 131 -5.64 -3.48 -15.30
CA TRP A 131 -7.01 -3.55 -15.81
C TRP A 131 -7.39 -2.28 -16.56
N ASP A 132 -7.13 -1.11 -15.98
CA ASP A 132 -7.46 0.18 -16.59
C ASP A 132 -6.70 0.38 -17.92
N ILE A 133 -5.47 -0.12 -18.04
CA ILE A 133 -4.70 -0.12 -19.30
C ILE A 133 -5.28 -1.09 -20.33
N TRP A 134 -5.59 -2.32 -19.93
CA TRP A 134 -6.12 -3.35 -20.84
C TRP A 134 -7.55 -3.08 -21.30
N GLU A 135 -8.39 -2.52 -20.43
CA GLU A 135 -9.78 -2.20 -20.77
C GLU A 135 -9.88 -1.05 -21.77
N GLY A 136 -8.91 -0.11 -21.77
CA GLY A 136 -8.84 0.96 -22.77
C GLY A 136 -10.06 1.89 -22.82
N GLY A 137 -10.87 1.91 -21.75
CA GLY A 137 -12.10 2.73 -21.68
C GLY A 137 -13.30 2.15 -22.45
N LEU A 138 -13.26 0.87 -22.83
CA LEU A 138 -14.35 0.21 -23.56
C LEU A 138 -15.67 0.26 -22.77
N MET A 139 -15.67 -0.16 -21.50
CA MET A 139 -16.89 -0.16 -20.69
C MET A 139 -17.42 1.26 -20.47
N LYS A 140 -16.52 2.23 -20.25
CA LYS A 140 -16.91 3.64 -20.14
C LYS A 140 -17.66 4.11 -21.39
N THR A 141 -17.15 3.78 -22.57
CA THR A 141 -17.79 4.12 -23.86
C THR A 141 -19.14 3.42 -24.04
N LEU A 142 -19.24 2.16 -23.63
CA LEU A 142 -20.45 1.34 -23.72
C LEU A 142 -21.58 1.89 -22.82
N VAL A 143 -21.24 2.33 -21.62
CA VAL A 143 -22.21 2.82 -20.63
C VAL A 143 -22.59 4.29 -20.84
N MET A 144 -21.65 5.14 -21.30
CA MET A 144 -21.89 6.58 -21.51
C MET A 144 -22.95 6.89 -22.59
N GLY A 145 -23.44 5.89 -23.32
CA GLY A 145 -24.55 6.01 -24.27
C GLY A 145 -25.88 5.39 -23.82
N LEU A 146 -25.88 4.55 -22.78
CA LEU A 146 -27.04 3.73 -22.39
C LEU A 146 -27.76 4.22 -21.13
N HIS A 147 -27.06 4.95 -20.26
CA HIS A 147 -27.62 5.50 -19.01
C HIS A 147 -28.66 6.62 -19.24
N ILE A 148 -28.66 7.25 -20.42
CA ILE A 148 -29.63 8.29 -20.77
C ILE A 148 -30.90 7.61 -21.32
N GLY A 149 -31.86 7.36 -20.43
CA GLY A 149 -33.16 6.77 -20.77
C GLY A 149 -34.01 7.59 -21.77
N ILE A 150 -33.63 8.85 -22.02
CA ILE A 150 -34.38 9.85 -22.82
C ILE A 150 -33.70 10.11 -24.19
N CYS A 151 -32.94 9.16 -24.74
CA CYS A 151 -32.46 9.28 -26.12
C CYS A 151 -33.55 8.90 -27.14
N HIS A 152 -33.73 9.73 -28.17
CA HIS A 152 -34.67 9.52 -29.28
C HIS A 152 -34.41 8.17 -29.96
N GLU A 153 -35.45 7.45 -30.38
CA GLU A 153 -35.35 6.07 -30.89
C GLU A 153 -34.37 5.90 -32.07
N LYS A 154 -34.18 6.96 -32.87
CA LYS A 154 -33.18 7.00 -33.96
C LYS A 154 -31.74 6.97 -33.44
N GLU A 155 -31.42 7.70 -32.39
CA GLU A 155 -30.08 7.68 -31.77
C GLU A 155 -29.78 6.32 -31.13
N LYS A 156 -30.78 5.68 -30.50
CA LYS A 156 -30.63 4.32 -29.96
C LYS A 156 -30.25 3.31 -31.05
N LYS A 157 -30.90 3.36 -32.21
CA LYS A 157 -30.59 2.45 -33.33
C LYS A 157 -29.17 2.66 -33.88
N THR A 158 -28.73 3.91 -34.03
CA THR A 158 -27.36 4.22 -34.49
C THR A 158 -26.29 3.79 -33.50
N LYS A 159 -26.46 4.10 -32.21
CA LYS A 159 -25.53 3.68 -31.14
C LYS A 159 -25.45 2.15 -31.03
N LYS A 160 -26.59 1.46 -31.12
CA LYS A 160 -26.64 -0.01 -31.10
C LYS A 160 -25.92 -0.63 -32.30
N LYS A 161 -26.04 -0.03 -33.50
CA LYS A 161 -25.34 -0.52 -34.70
C LYS A 161 -23.82 -0.40 -34.56
N ILE A 162 -23.33 0.74 -34.09
CA ILE A 162 -21.90 0.97 -33.82
C ILE A 162 -21.37 -0.04 -32.79
N LEU A 163 -22.15 -0.32 -31.74
CA LEU A 163 -21.77 -1.29 -30.71
C LEU A 163 -21.65 -2.72 -31.27
N ILE A 164 -22.63 -3.14 -32.07
CA ILE A 164 -22.65 -4.46 -32.71
C ILE A 164 -21.48 -4.60 -33.68
N GLU A 165 -21.19 -3.55 -34.45
CA GLU A 165 -20.08 -3.53 -35.40
C GLU A 165 -18.72 -3.64 -34.69
N TYR A 166 -18.54 -2.91 -33.58
CA TYR A 166 -17.36 -3.02 -32.74
C TYR A 166 -17.21 -4.42 -32.13
N LEU A 167 -18.30 -4.99 -31.61
CA LEU A 167 -18.28 -6.32 -31.00
C LEU A 167 -17.99 -7.43 -32.02
N MET A 168 -18.56 -7.32 -33.22
CA MET A 168 -18.29 -8.23 -34.34
C MET A 168 -16.83 -8.15 -34.79
N GLN A 169 -16.26 -6.94 -34.85
CA GLN A 169 -14.87 -6.74 -35.23
C GLN A 169 -13.91 -7.32 -34.17
N HIS A 170 -14.20 -7.10 -32.89
CA HIS A 170 -13.40 -7.63 -31.78
C HIS A 170 -13.47 -9.15 -31.65
N LEU A 171 -14.67 -9.73 -31.84
CA LEU A 171 -14.85 -11.19 -31.89
C LEU A 171 -14.11 -11.83 -33.06
N LYS A 172 -14.06 -11.17 -34.23
CA LYS A 172 -13.31 -11.67 -35.39
C LYS A 172 -11.81 -11.76 -35.11
N VAL A 173 -11.24 -10.76 -34.44
CA VAL A 173 -9.83 -10.75 -34.05
C VAL A 173 -9.52 -11.86 -33.06
N ILE A 174 -10.37 -12.05 -32.04
CA ILE A 174 -10.22 -13.12 -31.05
C ILE A 174 -10.34 -14.51 -31.71
N PHE A 175 -11.32 -14.71 -32.60
CA PHE A 175 -11.48 -15.97 -33.32
C PHE A 175 -10.33 -16.27 -34.28
N ASN A 176 -9.78 -15.26 -34.97
CA ASN A 176 -8.61 -15.44 -35.84
C ASN A 176 -7.35 -15.79 -35.03
N PHE A 177 -7.20 -15.22 -33.84
CA PHE A 177 -6.07 -15.53 -32.96
C PHE A 177 -6.15 -16.97 -32.42
N HIS A 178 -7.36 -17.49 -32.19
CA HIS A 178 -7.59 -18.83 -31.68
C HIS A 178 -7.50 -19.95 -32.75
N PHE A 179 -7.43 -19.59 -34.04
CA PHE A 179 -7.33 -20.53 -35.17
C PHE A 179 -5.90 -20.67 -35.73
N TYR A 180 -4.94 -19.89 -35.21
CA TYR A 180 -3.53 -19.89 -35.64
C TYR A 180 -2.58 -20.50 -34.60
N GLN A 181 -3.12 -21.28 -33.65
CA GLN A 181 -2.36 -22.07 -32.68
C GLN A 181 -2.80 -23.53 -32.69
#